data_AF-A0A535VPB1-F1
#
_entry.id   AF-A0A535VPB1-F1
#
_cell.length_a   1.000
_cell.length_b   1.000
_cell.length_c   1.000
_cell.angle_alpha   90.00
_cell.angle_beta   90.00
_cell.angle_gamma   90.00
#
_symmetry.space_group_name_H-M   'P 1'
#
loop_
_entity.id
_entity.type
_entity.pdbx_description
1 polymer ?
#
loop_
_entity_poly.entity_id
_entity_poly.type
_entity_poly.pdbx_seq_one_letter_code
_entity_poly.pdbx_strand_id
1 'polypeptide(L)'
;MRQQWRSLKQVGAQAGAISLFASDVSACSKELGAGGTAKAAASIVIAFGDEGQADRAWLAGVFGFVPPVPGESPPGMVRGAATGLGPSSWTYNRAPVRLASWRRTVFIALVVLTNLDGNTFQAAASAVDARIH
;
A
#
# COMPACT_ATOMS: atom_id res chain seq x y z
N MET A 1 -10.36 -3.02 10.84
CA MET A 1 -9.90 -4.26 10.16
C MET A 1 -10.99 -5.27 9.83
N ARG A 2 -11.72 -5.88 10.78
CA ARG A 2 -12.68 -6.98 10.47
C ARG A 2 -13.72 -6.61 9.40
N GLN A 3 -14.30 -5.41 9.48
CA GLN A 3 -15.27 -4.93 8.50
C GLN A 3 -14.62 -4.69 7.12
N GLN A 4 -13.46 -4.02 7.08
CA GLN A 4 -12.72 -3.77 5.83
C GLN A 4 -12.30 -5.07 5.14
N TRP A 5 -11.82 -6.06 5.90
CA TRP A 5 -11.52 -7.38 5.35
C TRP A 5 -12.77 -8.07 4.81
N ARG A 6 -13.90 -7.98 5.51
CA ARG A 6 -15.17 -8.54 5.04
C ARG A 6 -15.63 -7.85 3.74
N SER A 7 -15.48 -6.53 3.62
CA SER A 7 -15.74 -5.81 2.38
C SER A 7 -14.83 -6.26 1.24
N LEU A 8 -13.54 -6.49 1.52
CA LEU A 8 -12.59 -7.04 0.53
C LEU A 8 -12.99 -8.47 0.10
N LYS A 9 -13.42 -9.32 1.03
CA LYS A 9 -13.95 -10.67 0.72
C LYS A 9 -15.19 -10.58 -0.19
N GLN A 10 -16.09 -9.61 0.03
CA GLN A 10 -17.29 -9.42 -0.80
C GLN A 10 -16.96 -9.06 -2.25
N VAL A 11 -15.84 -8.39 -2.50
CA VAL A 11 -15.39 -8.04 -3.85
C VAL A 11 -14.43 -9.07 -4.47
N GLY A 12 -14.18 -10.19 -3.79
CA GLY A 12 -13.45 -11.34 -4.34
C GLY A 12 -12.09 -11.64 -3.71
N ALA A 13 -11.68 -10.96 -2.63
CA ALA A 13 -10.44 -11.29 -1.95
C ALA A 13 -10.45 -12.76 -1.49
N GLN A 14 -9.37 -13.50 -1.78
CA GLN A 14 -9.22 -14.90 -1.41
C GLN A 14 -8.30 -15.04 -0.21
N ALA A 15 -7.13 -14.39 -0.27
CA ALA A 15 -6.10 -14.42 0.73
C ALA A 15 -5.50 -13.02 0.95
N GLY A 16 -4.92 -12.81 2.11
CA GLY A 16 -4.21 -11.57 2.45
C GLY A 16 -3.00 -11.88 3.32
N ALA A 17 -1.90 -11.21 3.05
CA ALA A 17 -0.68 -11.25 3.85
C ALA A 17 -0.40 -9.84 4.39
N ILE A 18 -0.05 -9.76 5.68
CA ILE A 18 0.32 -8.52 6.35
C ILE A 18 1.73 -8.72 6.92
N SER A 19 2.64 -7.79 6.65
CA SER A 19 3.95 -7.72 7.28
C SER A 19 4.08 -6.40 8.00
N LEU A 20 4.62 -6.43 9.22
CA LEU A 20 4.81 -5.27 10.08
C LEU A 20 6.25 -5.25 10.57
N PHE A 21 6.81 -4.06 10.63
CA PHE A 21 8.12 -3.78 11.20
C PHE A 21 8.05 -2.51 12.03
N ALA A 22 8.69 -2.54 13.19
CA ALA A 22 8.97 -1.34 13.98
C ALA A 22 10.39 -1.46 14.55
N SER A 23 11.11 -0.34 14.56
CA SER A 23 12.44 -0.24 15.15
C SER A 23 12.44 -0.18 16.68
N ASP A 24 11.27 0.05 17.28
CA ASP A 24 11.07 0.14 18.73
C ASP A 24 9.80 -0.61 19.11
N VAL A 25 9.86 -1.40 20.19
CA VAL A 25 8.73 -2.19 20.72
C VAL A 25 7.54 -1.29 21.07
N SER A 26 7.79 -0.08 21.56
CA SER A 26 6.76 0.90 21.92
C SER A 26 6.02 1.48 20.71
N ALA A 27 6.57 1.33 19.50
CA ALA A 27 5.91 1.73 18.25
C ALA A 27 5.02 0.63 17.66
N CYS A 28 5.17 -0.64 18.08
CA CYS A 28 4.36 -1.76 17.59
C CYS A 28 2.87 -1.62 17.90
N SER A 29 2.51 -0.92 18.98
CA SER A 29 1.12 -0.71 19.41
C SER A 29 0.58 0.67 19.07
N LYS A 30 1.35 1.51 18.36
CA LYS A 30 0.95 2.86 17.98
C LYS A 30 0.50 2.90 16.52
N GLU A 31 -0.34 3.88 16.21
CA GLU A 31 -0.68 4.16 14.81
C GLU A 31 0.57 4.57 14.02
N LEU A 32 0.62 4.19 12.75
CA LEU A 32 1.68 4.62 11.84
C LEU A 32 1.69 6.15 11.77
N GLY A 33 2.85 6.76 12.00
CA GLY A 33 2.98 8.22 12.12
C GLY A 33 2.87 8.76 13.55
N ALA A 34 2.26 8.03 14.49
CA ALA A 34 2.08 8.46 15.88
C ALA A 34 3.25 8.09 16.81
N GLY A 35 4.21 7.28 16.33
CA GLY A 35 5.35 6.77 17.08
C GLY A 35 6.52 7.74 17.31
N GLY A 36 6.36 9.04 17.09
CA GLY A 36 7.46 10.01 17.16
C GLY A 36 8.45 9.80 16.03
N THR A 37 9.73 9.55 16.35
CA THR A 37 10.83 9.32 15.38
C THR A 37 11.08 7.84 15.06
N ALA A 38 10.35 6.92 15.69
CA ALA A 38 10.51 5.48 15.45
C ALA A 38 10.24 5.13 13.99
N LYS A 39 11.14 4.36 13.39
CA LYS A 39 10.96 3.80 12.04
C LYS A 39 9.95 2.67 12.11
N ALA A 40 8.96 2.69 11.21
CA ALA A 40 7.97 1.64 11.09
C ALA A 40 7.62 1.40 9.62
N ALA A 41 7.23 0.17 9.30
CA ALA A 41 6.74 -0.21 7.99
C ALA A 41 5.60 -1.21 8.13
N ALA A 42 4.60 -1.06 7.27
CA ALA A 42 3.52 -2.02 7.09
C ALA A 42 3.37 -2.32 5.60
N SER A 43 3.21 -3.59 5.25
CA SER A 43 2.82 -3.98 3.90
C SER A 43 1.64 -4.94 3.97
N ILE A 44 0.70 -4.76 3.07
CA ILE A 44 -0.44 -5.63 2.89
C ILE A 44 -0.48 -6.06 1.42
N VAL A 45 -0.60 -7.35 1.17
CA VAL A 45 -0.85 -7.90 -0.17
C VAL A 45 -2.13 -8.71 -0.11
N ILE A 46 -3.02 -8.48 -1.06
CA ILE A 46 -4.31 -9.17 -1.17
C ILE A 46 -4.36 -9.86 -2.53
N ALA A 47 -4.70 -11.15 -2.53
CA ALA A 47 -4.92 -11.94 -3.73
C ALA A 47 -6.42 -12.06 -4.01
N PHE A 48 -6.80 -11.92 -5.28
CA PHE A 48 -8.17 -12.04 -5.79
C PHE A 48 -8.29 -13.23 -6.72
N GLY A 49 -9.52 -13.67 -6.98
CA GLY A 49 -9.75 -14.82 -7.87
C GLY A 49 -9.51 -14.54 -9.34
N ASP A 50 -9.68 -13.28 -9.76
CA ASP A 50 -9.46 -12.84 -11.13
C ASP A 50 -9.08 -11.35 -11.19
N GLU A 51 -8.59 -10.92 -12.36
CA GLU A 51 -8.16 -9.54 -12.57
C GLU A 51 -9.31 -8.53 -12.47
N GLY A 52 -10.54 -8.91 -12.83
CA GLY A 52 -11.70 -8.03 -12.73
C GLY A 52 -12.09 -7.75 -11.28
N GLN A 53 -11.96 -8.74 -10.39
CA GLN A 53 -12.13 -8.59 -8.95
C GLN A 53 -11.04 -7.67 -8.37
N ALA A 54 -9.78 -7.90 -8.76
CA ALA A 54 -8.66 -7.05 -8.34
C ALA A 54 -8.83 -5.60 -8.84
N ASP A 55 -9.27 -5.41 -10.08
CA ASP A 55 -9.47 -4.07 -10.65
C ASP A 55 -10.61 -3.30 -9.94
N ARG A 56 -11.76 -3.95 -9.70
CA ARG A 56 -12.85 -3.34 -8.94
C ARG A 56 -12.42 -2.98 -7.50
N ALA A 57 -11.71 -3.87 -6.83
CA ALA A 57 -11.20 -3.61 -5.48
C ALA A 57 -10.15 -2.49 -5.47
N TRP A 58 -9.29 -2.43 -6.48
CA TRP A 58 -8.32 -1.35 -6.66
C TRP A 58 -9.01 0.00 -6.82
N LEU A 59 -9.98 0.11 -7.74
CA LEU A 59 -10.71 1.34 -8.01
C LEU A 59 -11.54 1.81 -6.79
N ALA A 60 -12.14 0.87 -6.05
CA ALA A 60 -12.86 1.17 -4.82
C ALA A 60 -11.94 1.58 -3.64
N GLY A 61 -10.64 1.31 -3.76
CA GLY A 61 -9.66 1.53 -2.72
C GLY A 61 -9.55 0.37 -1.74
N VAL A 62 -8.34 0.21 -1.20
CA VAL A 62 -7.99 -0.87 -0.27
C VAL A 62 -7.77 -0.27 1.10
N PHE A 63 -8.53 -0.75 2.10
CA PHE A 63 -8.54 -0.18 3.46
C PHE A 63 -8.83 1.34 3.52
N GLY A 64 -9.58 1.88 2.56
CA GLY A 64 -9.90 3.31 2.46
C GLY A 64 -8.87 4.13 1.69
N PHE A 65 -7.78 3.52 1.24
CA PHE A 65 -6.80 4.15 0.34
C PHE A 65 -7.27 4.02 -1.11
N VAL A 66 -8.05 5.00 -1.54
CA VAL A 66 -8.59 5.08 -2.90
C VAL A 66 -7.52 5.64 -3.84
N PRO A 67 -7.38 5.11 -5.07
CA PRO A 67 -6.54 5.72 -6.07
C PRO A 67 -6.95 7.17 -6.32
N PRO A 68 -6.00 8.11 -6.33
CA PRO A 68 -6.28 9.52 -6.59
C PRO A 68 -6.89 9.69 -7.99
N VAL A 69 -7.78 10.68 -8.13
CA VAL A 69 -8.50 10.97 -9.36
C VAL A 69 -7.50 11.33 -10.47
N PRO A 70 -7.68 10.83 -11.71
CA PRO A 70 -6.84 11.22 -12.83
C PRO A 70 -6.81 12.74 -13.02
N GLY A 71 -5.61 13.32 -13.13
CA GLY A 71 -5.41 14.77 -13.29
C GLY A 71 -5.13 15.51 -11.98
N GLU A 72 -5.43 14.91 -10.83
CA GLU A 72 -5.02 15.44 -9.53
C GLU A 72 -3.63 14.92 -9.16
N SER A 73 -2.68 15.83 -8.94
CA SER A 73 -1.33 15.48 -8.46
C SER A 73 -0.92 16.40 -7.31
N PRO A 74 -1.49 16.19 -6.11
CA PRO A 74 -1.04 16.88 -4.91
C PRO A 74 0.48 16.70 -4.73
N PRO A 75 1.20 17.69 -4.18
CA PRO A 75 2.64 17.59 -4.14
C PRO A 75 3.10 16.44 -3.23
N GLY A 76 4.05 15.64 -3.71
CA GLY A 76 4.47 14.38 -3.10
C GLY A 76 3.72 13.15 -3.63
N MET A 77 2.70 13.33 -4.46
CA MET A 77 1.99 12.23 -5.11
C MET A 77 2.57 11.92 -6.49
N VAL A 78 2.67 10.64 -6.83
CA VAL A 78 3.06 10.14 -8.17
C VAL A 78 2.07 9.03 -8.56
N ARG A 79 1.75 8.90 -9.85
CA ARG A 79 0.79 7.91 -10.37
C ARG A 79 1.34 7.17 -11.58
N GLY A 80 0.78 5.98 -11.81
CA GLY A 80 1.01 5.18 -13.01
C GLY A 80 2.47 4.77 -13.17
N ALA A 81 2.91 4.62 -14.42
CA ALA A 81 4.25 4.10 -14.73
C ALA A 81 5.39 4.90 -14.07
N ALA A 82 5.19 6.19 -13.78
CA ALA A 82 6.18 7.03 -13.11
C ALA A 82 6.51 6.60 -11.66
N THR A 83 5.69 5.75 -11.03
CA THR A 83 5.99 5.18 -9.71
C THR A 83 7.03 4.06 -9.75
N GLY A 84 7.28 3.48 -10.93
CA GLY A 84 8.05 2.24 -11.08
C GLY A 84 7.30 0.96 -10.68
N LEU A 85 6.02 1.05 -10.28
CA LEU A 85 5.19 -0.07 -9.81
C LEU A 85 4.11 -0.49 -10.83
N GLY A 86 4.19 0.03 -12.05
CA GLY A 86 3.26 -0.26 -13.15
C GLY A 86 2.13 0.76 -13.31
N PRO A 87 1.26 0.58 -14.31
CA PRO A 87 0.25 1.58 -14.69
C PRO A 87 -0.89 1.75 -13.67
N SER A 88 -1.22 0.70 -12.92
CA SER A 88 -2.26 0.72 -11.88
C SER A 88 -1.63 0.97 -10.51
N SER A 89 -0.98 2.11 -10.33
CA SER A 89 -0.24 2.42 -9.11
C SER A 89 -0.31 3.90 -8.75
N TRP A 90 -0.08 4.18 -7.47
CA TRP A 90 0.20 5.53 -6.98
C TRP A 90 1.04 5.48 -5.72
N THR A 91 1.79 6.55 -5.48
CA THR A 91 2.57 6.75 -4.28
C THR A 91 2.31 8.12 -3.68
N TYR A 92 2.41 8.22 -2.37
CA TYR A 92 2.52 9.47 -1.62
C TYR A 92 3.84 9.46 -0.87
N ASN A 93 4.79 10.30 -1.27
CA ASN A 93 6.14 10.36 -0.73
C ASN A 93 6.35 11.70 -0.01
N ARG A 94 5.88 11.80 1.23
CA ARG A 94 6.20 12.90 2.14
C ARG A 94 6.68 12.40 3.48
N ALA A 95 7.54 13.16 4.15
CA ALA A 95 7.86 12.87 5.53
C ALA A 95 6.68 13.32 6.44
N PRO A 96 6.43 12.62 7.56
CA PRO A 96 7.09 11.39 7.99
C PRO A 96 6.50 10.12 7.35
N VAL A 97 5.32 10.19 6.70
CA VAL A 97 4.58 9.03 6.20
C VAL A 97 4.64 8.92 4.67
N ARG A 98 5.18 7.80 4.21
CA ARG A 98 5.27 7.43 2.80
C ARG A 98 4.37 6.24 2.51
N LEU A 99 3.69 6.22 1.37
CA LEU A 99 2.73 5.20 1.00
C LEU A 99 2.84 4.85 -0.49
N ALA A 100 2.80 3.57 -0.82
CA ALA A 100 2.64 3.06 -2.17
C ALA A 100 1.44 2.11 -2.20
N SER A 101 0.60 2.22 -3.24
CA SER A 101 -0.48 1.28 -3.48
C SER A 101 -0.49 0.94 -4.96
N TRP A 102 -0.64 -0.34 -5.31
CA TRP A 102 -0.67 -0.76 -6.71
C TRP A 102 -1.36 -2.10 -6.90
N ARG A 103 -1.96 -2.27 -8.09
CA ARG A 103 -2.47 -3.54 -8.60
C ARG A 103 -1.47 -4.15 -9.56
N ARG A 104 -1.24 -5.45 -9.42
CA ARG A 104 -0.47 -6.29 -10.34
C ARG A 104 -1.27 -7.56 -10.57
N THR A 105 -1.70 -7.83 -11.81
CA THR A 105 -2.51 -9.01 -12.16
C THR A 105 -3.71 -9.19 -11.21
N VAL A 106 -3.72 -10.26 -10.41
CA VAL A 106 -4.75 -10.60 -9.42
C VAL A 106 -4.41 -10.13 -8.00
N PHE A 107 -3.34 -9.36 -7.84
CA PHE A 107 -2.87 -8.86 -6.56
C PHE A 107 -3.07 -7.36 -6.41
N ILE A 108 -3.33 -6.93 -5.18
CA ILE A 108 -3.17 -5.54 -4.78
C ILE A 108 -2.21 -5.48 -3.60
N ALA A 109 -1.22 -4.60 -3.70
CA ALA A 109 -0.28 -4.31 -2.64
C ALA A 109 -0.45 -2.88 -2.12
N LEU A 110 -0.30 -2.73 -0.81
CA LEU A 110 -0.28 -1.47 -0.08
C LEU A 110 0.93 -1.49 0.86
N VAL A 111 1.80 -0.50 0.75
CA VAL A 111 3.00 -0.35 1.57
C VAL A 111 2.97 1.02 2.21
N VAL A 112 3.14 1.08 3.53
CA VAL A 112 3.16 2.33 4.32
C VAL A 112 4.39 2.33 5.19
N LEU A 113 5.20 3.37 5.11
CA LEU A 113 6.40 3.57 5.90
C LEU A 113 6.29 4.86 6.70
N THR A 114 6.87 4.87 7.89
CA THR A 114 6.99 6.04 8.75
C THR A 114 8.45 6.25 9.15
N ASN A 115 8.92 7.50 9.08
CA ASN A 115 10.27 7.93 9.46
C ASN A 115 11.41 7.23 8.69
N LEU A 116 11.10 6.68 7.52
CA LEU A 116 12.06 6.09 6.58
C LEU A 116 12.19 7.01 5.36
N ASP A 117 13.39 7.14 4.81
CA ASP A 117 13.67 8.00 3.67
C ASP A 117 13.05 7.48 2.36
N GLY A 118 13.10 8.32 1.32
CA GLY A 118 12.52 8.00 0.02
C GLY A 118 13.16 6.80 -0.70
N ASN A 119 14.46 6.57 -0.50
CA ASN A 119 15.16 5.45 -1.14
C ASN A 119 14.75 4.13 -0.46
N THR A 120 14.70 4.12 0.87
CA THR A 120 14.20 2.96 1.63
C THR A 120 12.74 2.65 1.27
N PHE A 121 11.93 3.68 1.05
CA PHE A 121 10.55 3.53 0.58
C PHE A 121 10.46 2.88 -0.81
N GLN A 122 11.23 3.37 -1.78
CA GLN A 122 11.25 2.79 -3.11
C GLN A 122 11.73 1.34 -3.08
N ALA A 123 12.80 1.06 -2.35
CA ALA A 123 13.35 -0.29 -2.22
C ALA A 123 12.34 -1.27 -1.60
N ALA A 124 11.61 -0.84 -0.56
CA ALA A 124 10.57 -1.65 0.07
C ALA A 124 9.41 -1.96 -0.89
N ALA A 125 8.93 -0.96 -1.64
CA ALA A 125 7.86 -1.15 -2.62
C ALA A 125 8.30 -2.10 -3.75
N SER A 126 9.50 -1.91 -4.31
CA SER A 126 10.05 -2.80 -5.34
C SER A 126 10.27 -4.24 -4.84
N ALA A 127 10.66 -4.42 -3.59
CA ALA A 127 10.83 -5.75 -3.00
C ALA A 127 9.50 -6.50 -2.79
N VAL A 128 8.39 -5.77 -2.57
CA VAL A 128 7.05 -6.37 -2.56
C VAL A 128 6.61 -6.67 -4.00
N ASP A 129 6.83 -5.74 -4.93
CA ASP A 129 6.44 -5.89 -6.33
C ASP A 129 7.10 -7.10 -7.00
N ALA A 130 8.39 -7.35 -6.72
CA ALA A 130 9.11 -8.52 -7.24
C ALA A 130 8.54 -9.87 -6.79
N ARG A 131 7.71 -9.89 -5.74
CA ARG A 131 7.11 -11.13 -5.18
C ARG A 131 5.67 -11.35 -5.62
N ILE A 132 5.05 -10.38 -6.29
CA ILE A 132 3.67 -10.49 -6.78
C ILE A 132 3.68 -10.55 -8.31
N HIS A 133 3.34 -11.72 -8.86
CA HIS A 133 3.28 -11.98 -10.29
C HIS A 133 2.07 -12.87 -10.59
#